data_AF-A0A242NV76-F1
#
_entry.id   AF-A0A242NV76-F1
#
_cell.length_a   1.000
_cell.length_b   1.000
_cell.length_c   1.000
_cell.angle_alpha   90.00
_cell.angle_beta   90.00
_cell.angle_gamma   90.00
#
_symmetry.space_group_name_H-M   'P 1'
#
loop_
_entity.id
_entity.type
_entity.pdbx_description
1 polymer ?
#
loop_
_entity_poly.entity_id
_entity_poly.type
_entity_poly.pdbx_seq_one_letter_code
_entity_poly.pdbx_strand_id
1 'polypeptide(L)'
;MGNKNSPGAITAGIAGSAPLTTVTQKISNTCNKHVTPAPNSAIGTIDYYYDEKKANSTAPWLSRHFDFINRHKSCKHTVPEYYLGYGNKYIRKFTNELSPKLSDAGKAWLIEARRLLQKYMEDGFVDNVTKTKIITPCKAYPKASATIKTATTESLELDSDNFKTFAFGTHPAAYIDAGLGNLSLADLARIGLTPDFKEWFGADSWAQLGEILRYLGHDKITKLQKLSDKTLEELKRAGIRVTDNIIQQGIEAAKREIGRQFDNIFRFPSLPKLF
;
A
#
# COMPACT_ATOMS: atom_id res chain seq x y z
N MET A 1 11.28 89.60 -14.67
CA MET A 1 9.91 89.63 -14.11
C MET A 1 9.25 88.33 -14.57
N GLY A 2 9.22 87.25 -13.77
CA GLY A 2 8.31 87.01 -12.65
C GLY A 2 6.93 86.59 -13.20
N ASN A 3 6.22 85.54 -12.77
CA ASN A 3 6.34 84.58 -11.66
C ASN A 3 5.13 83.60 -11.76
N LYS A 4 5.30 82.31 -11.37
CA LYS A 4 4.34 81.40 -10.65
C LYS A 4 2.94 81.11 -11.26
N ASN A 5 2.28 79.94 -11.12
CA ASN A 5 2.21 78.93 -10.05
C ASN A 5 1.53 77.60 -10.52
N SER A 6 1.74 76.53 -9.74
CA SER A 6 1.29 75.12 -9.84
C SER A 6 -0.23 74.84 -9.74
N PRO A 7 -0.70 73.63 -10.18
CA PRO A 7 -2.10 73.19 -10.03
C PRO A 7 -2.46 72.70 -8.61
N GLY A 8 -3.67 73.06 -8.19
CA GLY A 8 -4.21 72.90 -6.84
C GLY A 8 -4.75 71.52 -6.50
N ALA A 9 -4.64 71.22 -5.20
CA ALA A 9 -5.24 70.11 -4.49
C ALA A 9 -6.75 70.31 -4.26
N ILE A 10 -7.49 69.21 -4.14
CA ILE A 10 -8.86 69.21 -3.61
C ILE A 10 -8.88 68.28 -2.40
N THR A 11 -9.13 68.86 -1.24
CA THR A 11 -9.34 68.18 0.05
C THR A 11 -10.82 68.05 0.38
N ALA A 12 -11.18 66.84 0.82
CA ALA A 12 -12.08 66.47 1.93
C ALA A 12 -13.54 66.98 1.99
N GLY A 13 -14.46 66.02 2.03
CA GLY A 13 -15.81 66.14 2.59
C GLY A 13 -16.31 64.75 3.01
N ILE A 14 -16.59 64.58 4.30
CA ILE A 14 -16.84 63.33 5.03
C ILE A 14 -18.34 63.27 5.36
N ALA A 15 -19.04 62.17 5.03
CA ALA A 15 -20.26 61.74 5.73
C ALA A 15 -20.73 60.36 5.23
N GLY A 16 -20.87 59.39 6.14
CA GLY A 16 -21.55 58.12 5.88
C GLY A 16 -20.85 56.87 6.42
N SER A 17 -20.60 56.83 7.73
CA SER A 17 -20.07 55.66 8.43
C SER A 17 -21.11 54.53 8.46
N ALA A 18 -21.08 53.62 7.48
CA ALA A 18 -21.67 52.30 7.65
C ALA A 18 -20.77 51.47 8.59
N PRO A 19 -21.33 50.72 9.55
CA PRO A 19 -20.50 49.90 10.43
C PRO A 19 -19.74 48.89 9.57
N LEU A 20 -18.40 48.89 9.70
CA LEU A 20 -17.57 47.79 9.21
C LEU A 20 -18.09 46.52 9.88
N THR A 21 -18.94 45.79 9.16
CA THR A 21 -19.19 44.40 9.45
C THR A 21 -17.85 43.74 9.20
N THR A 22 -17.16 43.39 10.28
CA THR A 22 -16.04 42.48 10.24
C THR A 22 -16.52 41.25 9.49
N VAL A 23 -16.21 41.18 8.20
CA VAL A 23 -16.25 39.93 7.46
C VAL A 23 -15.12 39.14 8.09
N THR A 24 -15.44 38.42 9.16
CA THR A 24 -14.68 37.26 9.56
C THR A 24 -14.64 36.42 8.30
N GLN A 25 -13.50 36.44 7.59
CA GLN A 25 -13.22 35.42 6.60
C GLN A 25 -13.36 34.11 7.36
N LYS A 26 -14.50 33.46 7.17
CA LYS A 26 -14.69 32.08 7.53
C LYS A 26 -13.67 31.38 6.63
N ILE A 27 -12.47 31.12 7.18
CA ILE A 27 -11.49 30.28 6.52
C ILE A 27 -12.25 29.00 6.25
N SER A 28 -12.62 28.81 4.99
CA SER A 28 -13.26 27.59 4.54
C SER A 28 -12.25 26.48 4.80
N ASN A 29 -12.50 25.67 5.84
CA ASN A 29 -11.79 24.43 6.14
C ASN A 29 -12.07 23.36 5.07
N THR A 30 -11.95 23.72 3.78
CA THR A 30 -12.13 22.82 2.64
C THR A 30 -10.90 21.94 2.53
N CYS A 31 -10.90 20.88 3.33
CA CYS A 31 -9.96 19.79 3.22
C CYS A 31 -10.45 18.84 2.12
N ASN A 32 -9.70 18.71 1.02
CA ASN A 32 -10.09 17.78 -0.03
C ASN A 32 -9.72 16.35 0.36
N LYS A 33 -10.66 15.65 1.00
CA LYS A 33 -10.46 14.26 1.43
C LYS A 33 -10.64 13.26 0.28
N HIS A 34 -11.33 13.66 -0.79
CA HIS A 34 -11.53 12.82 -1.96
C HIS A 34 -10.19 12.58 -2.67
N VAL A 35 -9.78 11.31 -2.74
CA VAL A 35 -8.54 10.89 -3.40
C VAL A 35 -8.68 11.11 -4.89
N THR A 36 -7.81 11.93 -5.49
CA THR A 36 -7.79 12.11 -6.95
C THR A 36 -7.35 10.79 -7.60
N PRO A 37 -8.11 10.20 -8.53
CA PRO A 37 -7.66 9.00 -9.23
C PRO A 37 -6.28 9.21 -9.87
N ALA A 38 -5.40 8.23 -9.70
CA ALA A 38 -4.11 8.25 -10.39
C ALA A 38 -4.34 8.13 -11.90
N PRO A 39 -3.56 8.82 -12.74
CA PRO A 39 -3.65 8.62 -14.17
C PRO A 39 -3.20 7.22 -14.54
N ASN A 40 -3.82 6.64 -15.56
CA ASN A 40 -3.49 5.28 -16.03
C ASN A 40 -1.99 5.08 -16.33
N SER A 41 -1.30 6.13 -16.78
CA SER A 41 0.14 6.11 -17.04
C SER A 41 1.03 5.98 -15.80
N ALA A 42 0.50 6.27 -14.60
CA ALA A 42 1.21 6.09 -13.34
C ALA A 42 1.08 4.65 -12.80
N ILE A 43 0.00 3.93 -13.17
CA ILE A 43 -0.25 2.56 -12.70
C ILE A 43 0.77 1.58 -13.32
N GLY A 44 1.34 0.73 -12.47
CA GLY A 44 2.46 -0.17 -12.77
C GLY A 44 3.84 0.48 -12.70
N THR A 45 3.94 1.79 -12.48
CA THR A 45 5.24 2.47 -12.43
C THR A 45 5.87 2.38 -11.04
N ILE A 46 7.20 2.48 -10.98
CA ILE A 46 7.97 2.52 -9.73
C ILE A 46 7.69 3.82 -8.96
N ASP A 47 7.33 4.88 -9.68
CA ASP A 47 7.17 6.24 -9.18
C ASP A 47 5.75 6.57 -8.71
N TYR A 48 4.83 5.61 -8.79
CA TYR A 48 3.43 5.73 -8.36
C TYR A 48 3.27 6.27 -6.93
N TYR A 49 4.07 5.76 -5.99
CA TYR A 49 4.01 6.22 -4.60
C TYR A 49 4.78 7.52 -4.39
N TYR A 50 5.96 7.63 -4.99
CA TYR A 50 6.84 8.77 -4.85
C TYR A 50 7.82 8.87 -6.02
N ASP A 51 7.90 10.07 -6.60
CA ASP A 51 8.74 10.40 -7.74
C ASP A 51 9.65 11.58 -7.38
N GLU A 52 10.88 11.29 -6.94
CA GLU A 52 11.87 12.32 -6.58
C GLU A 52 12.17 13.27 -7.73
N LYS A 53 12.19 12.75 -8.97
CA LYS A 53 12.53 13.54 -10.15
C LYS A 53 11.42 14.52 -10.51
N LYS A 54 10.17 14.17 -10.20
CA LYS A 54 9.00 15.02 -10.47
C LYS A 54 8.64 15.97 -9.35
N ALA A 55 9.28 15.87 -8.18
CA ALA A 55 9.08 16.81 -7.06
C ALA A 55 9.18 18.29 -7.50
N ASN A 56 10.07 18.57 -8.45
CA ASN A 56 10.32 19.90 -9.01
C ASN A 56 9.84 20.06 -10.47
N SER A 57 9.02 19.13 -10.96
CA SER A 57 8.50 19.18 -12.35
C SER A 57 7.19 19.93 -12.46
N THR A 58 6.65 20.04 -13.68
CA THR A 58 5.31 20.59 -13.94
C THR A 58 4.17 19.62 -13.63
N ALA A 59 4.45 18.36 -13.26
CA ALA A 59 3.44 17.35 -12.93
C ALA A 59 3.79 16.53 -11.66
N PRO A 60 4.07 17.18 -10.51
CA PRO A 60 4.43 16.49 -9.27
C PRO A 60 3.28 15.61 -8.74
N TRP A 61 2.01 16.01 -8.97
CA TRP A 61 0.81 15.32 -8.47
C TRP A 61 0.57 13.91 -9.04
N LEU A 62 1.44 13.43 -9.94
CA LEU A 62 1.33 12.08 -10.51
C LEU A 62 1.63 10.98 -9.48
N SER A 63 2.37 11.29 -8.41
CA SER A 63 2.60 10.35 -7.31
C SER A 63 1.55 10.54 -6.21
N ARG A 64 1.21 9.46 -5.50
CA ARG A 64 0.25 9.51 -4.37
C ARG A 64 0.71 10.43 -3.24
N HIS A 65 2.01 10.46 -2.95
CA HIS A 65 2.59 11.37 -1.96
C HIS A 65 2.32 12.84 -2.29
N PHE A 66 2.61 13.27 -3.52
CA PHE A 66 2.43 14.68 -3.92
C PHE A 66 0.97 15.05 -4.16
N ASP A 67 0.14 14.13 -4.65
CA ASP A 67 -1.31 14.33 -4.72
C ASP A 67 -1.90 14.62 -3.34
N PHE A 68 -1.54 13.81 -2.33
CA PHE A 68 -1.97 14.03 -0.95
C PHE A 68 -1.57 15.41 -0.44
N ILE A 69 -0.29 15.77 -0.56
CA ILE A 69 0.20 17.09 -0.13
C ILE A 69 -0.60 18.20 -0.81
N ASN A 70 -0.84 18.08 -2.12
CA ASN A 70 -1.59 19.08 -2.88
C ASN A 70 -3.03 19.24 -2.41
N ARG A 71 -3.74 18.14 -2.15
CA ARG A 71 -5.12 18.15 -1.64
C ARG A 71 -5.24 18.67 -0.21
N HIS A 72 -4.20 18.51 0.59
CA HIS A 72 -4.20 18.84 2.02
C HIS A 72 -3.45 20.14 2.38
N LYS A 73 -3.02 20.94 1.38
CA LYS A 73 -2.34 22.23 1.56
C LYS A 73 -3.03 23.17 2.56
N SER A 74 -4.36 23.18 2.58
CA SER A 74 -5.18 24.04 3.43
C SER A 74 -5.49 23.46 4.82
N CYS A 75 -5.43 22.14 5.00
CA CYS A 75 -5.87 21.44 6.22
C CYS A 75 -4.76 20.75 7.03
N LYS A 76 -3.49 20.86 6.60
CA LYS A 76 -2.29 20.41 7.35
C LYS A 76 -2.30 18.94 7.80
N HIS A 77 -3.02 18.05 7.12
CA HIS A 77 -2.89 16.62 7.37
C HIS A 77 -1.50 16.11 6.99
N THR A 78 -1.03 15.11 7.73
CA THR A 78 0.24 14.44 7.47
C THR A 78 0.05 13.36 6.42
N VAL A 79 1.03 13.22 5.52
CA VAL A 79 1.03 12.16 4.51
C VAL A 79 0.97 10.79 5.21
N PRO A 80 0.19 9.82 4.69
CA PRO A 80 0.18 8.47 5.24
C PRO A 80 1.55 7.82 5.17
N GLU A 81 1.98 7.19 6.27
CA GLU A 81 3.27 6.48 6.34
C GLU A 81 3.37 5.38 5.29
N TYR A 82 2.23 4.78 4.91
CA TYR A 82 2.18 3.74 3.89
C TYR A 82 2.87 4.16 2.59
N TYR A 83 2.73 5.40 2.12
CA TYR A 83 3.28 5.79 0.82
C TYR A 83 4.80 5.72 0.74
N LEU A 84 5.50 6.28 1.72
CA LEU A 84 6.96 6.29 1.71
C LEU A 84 7.55 5.08 2.46
N GLY A 85 7.04 4.79 3.66
CA GLY A 85 7.56 3.75 4.54
C GLY A 85 7.35 2.33 4.03
N TYR A 86 6.24 2.08 3.30
CA TYR A 86 5.92 0.76 2.79
C TYR A 86 5.89 0.69 1.26
N GLY A 87 4.99 1.43 0.61
CA GLY A 87 4.77 1.41 -0.83
C GLY A 87 6.05 1.72 -1.61
N ASN A 88 6.65 2.89 -1.41
CA ASN A 88 7.88 3.31 -2.10
C ASN A 88 9.11 2.47 -1.71
N LYS A 89 9.24 2.10 -0.43
CA LYS A 89 10.33 1.22 0.02
C LYS A 89 10.29 -0.12 -0.70
N TYR A 90 9.16 -0.83 -0.65
CA TYR A 90 9.06 -2.18 -1.20
C TYR A 90 9.00 -2.19 -2.73
N ILE A 91 8.35 -1.22 -3.39
CA ILE A 91 8.40 -1.17 -4.85
C ILE A 91 9.83 -1.05 -5.36
N ARG A 92 10.68 -0.25 -4.70
CA ARG A 92 12.10 -0.08 -5.06
C ARG A 92 12.92 -1.31 -4.70
N LYS A 93 12.73 -1.90 -3.51
CA LYS A 93 13.41 -3.14 -3.10
C LYS A 93 13.11 -4.29 -4.07
N PHE A 94 11.83 -4.52 -4.37
CA PHE A 94 11.42 -5.56 -5.33
C PHE A 94 11.97 -5.29 -6.73
N THR A 95 11.97 -4.05 -7.18
CA THR A 95 12.50 -3.69 -8.51
C THR A 95 14.02 -3.85 -8.59
N ASN A 96 14.75 -3.21 -7.68
CA ASN A 96 16.19 -3.01 -7.82
C ASN A 96 16.99 -4.19 -7.28
N GLU A 97 16.49 -4.85 -6.24
CA GLU A 97 17.23 -5.92 -5.55
C GLU A 97 16.72 -7.33 -5.88
N LEU A 98 15.40 -7.51 -6.00
CA LEU A 98 14.82 -8.83 -6.26
C LEU A 98 14.74 -9.13 -7.77
N SER A 99 14.22 -8.22 -8.59
CA SER A 99 13.99 -8.45 -10.03
C SER A 99 15.22 -9.02 -10.76
N PRO A 100 16.46 -8.56 -10.53
CA PRO A 100 17.65 -9.14 -11.18
C PRO A 100 17.92 -10.61 -10.84
N LYS A 101 17.36 -11.11 -9.72
CA LYS A 101 17.57 -12.47 -9.20
C LYS A 101 16.45 -13.45 -9.58
N LEU A 102 15.39 -12.95 -10.23
CA LEU A 102 14.25 -13.76 -10.65
C LEU A 102 14.45 -14.35 -12.04
N SER A 103 13.78 -15.46 -12.31
CA SER A 103 13.57 -15.94 -13.69
C SER A 103 12.78 -14.93 -14.51
N ASP A 104 12.72 -15.09 -15.84
CA ASP A 104 11.91 -14.19 -16.68
C ASP A 104 10.42 -14.28 -16.35
N ALA A 105 9.92 -15.46 -15.98
CA ALA A 105 8.56 -15.62 -15.45
C ALA A 105 8.37 -14.87 -14.12
N GLY A 106 9.37 -14.92 -13.22
CA GLY A 106 9.35 -14.16 -11.96
C GLY A 106 9.39 -12.65 -12.18
N LYS A 107 10.17 -12.14 -13.15
CA LYS A 107 10.20 -10.72 -13.52
C LYS A 107 8.85 -10.27 -14.11
N ALA A 108 8.27 -11.07 -15.01
CA ALA A 108 6.96 -10.80 -15.57
C ALA A 108 5.88 -10.75 -14.48
N TRP A 109 5.89 -11.71 -13.55
CA TRP A 109 5.02 -11.70 -12.38
C TRP A 109 5.22 -10.44 -11.53
N LEU A 110 6.46 -10.01 -11.27
CA LEU A 110 6.75 -8.84 -10.44
C LEU A 110 6.17 -7.56 -11.06
N ILE A 111 6.30 -7.40 -12.38
CA ILE A 111 5.73 -6.27 -13.12
C ILE A 111 4.20 -6.28 -13.01
N GLU A 112 3.57 -7.43 -13.22
CA GLU A 112 2.11 -7.54 -13.18
C GLU A 112 1.56 -7.40 -11.77
N ALA A 113 2.21 -8.00 -10.76
CA ALA A 113 1.86 -7.87 -9.36
C ALA A 113 1.90 -6.40 -8.92
N ARG A 114 2.96 -5.66 -9.28
CA ARG A 114 3.02 -4.22 -9.02
C ARG A 114 1.85 -3.46 -9.64
N ARG A 115 1.55 -3.74 -10.92
CA ARG A 115 0.45 -3.10 -11.64
C ARG A 115 -0.90 -3.39 -10.95
N LEU A 116 -1.15 -4.63 -10.56
CA LEU A 116 -2.39 -5.05 -9.89
C LEU A 116 -2.51 -4.50 -8.47
N LEU A 117 -1.42 -4.44 -7.71
CA LEU A 117 -1.41 -3.81 -6.37
C LEU A 117 -1.86 -2.35 -6.43
N GLN A 118 -1.31 -1.59 -7.38
CA GLN A 118 -1.66 -0.19 -7.57
C GLN A 118 -3.07 -0.04 -8.13
N LYS A 119 -3.46 -0.88 -9.09
CA LYS A 119 -4.82 -0.88 -9.63
C LYS A 119 -5.88 -1.16 -8.54
N TYR A 120 -5.69 -2.19 -7.71
CA TYR A 120 -6.65 -2.54 -6.67
C TYR A 120 -6.70 -1.51 -5.54
N MET A 121 -5.60 -0.78 -5.32
CA MET A 121 -5.59 0.38 -4.44
C MET A 121 -6.45 1.52 -5.00
N GLU A 122 -6.27 1.87 -6.28
CA GLU A 122 -7.09 2.89 -6.94
C GLU A 122 -8.57 2.52 -7.03
N ASP A 123 -8.89 1.27 -7.39
CA ASP A 123 -10.27 0.77 -7.40
C ASP A 123 -10.89 0.89 -6.00
N GLY A 124 -10.12 0.60 -4.95
CA GLY A 124 -10.57 0.74 -3.57
C GLY A 124 -10.74 2.19 -3.11
N PHE A 125 -9.92 3.13 -3.59
CA PHE A 125 -10.16 4.56 -3.36
C PHE A 125 -11.47 5.01 -3.98
N VAL A 126 -11.77 4.58 -5.22
CA VAL A 126 -13.04 4.88 -5.89
C VAL A 126 -14.23 4.33 -5.10
N ASP A 127 -14.12 3.09 -4.59
CA ASP A 127 -15.17 2.51 -3.74
C ASP A 127 -15.34 3.26 -2.41
N ASN A 128 -14.23 3.68 -1.77
CA ASN A 128 -14.26 4.37 -0.48
C ASN A 128 -14.98 5.72 -0.50
N VAL A 129 -15.15 6.31 -1.69
CA VAL A 129 -15.93 7.55 -1.85
C VAL A 129 -17.34 7.38 -1.30
N THR A 130 -17.96 6.21 -1.50
CA THR A 130 -19.38 5.99 -1.15
C THR A 130 -19.59 4.83 -0.19
N LYS A 131 -18.57 3.99 0.03
CA LYS A 131 -18.70 2.74 0.79
C LYS A 131 -17.64 2.64 1.87
N THR A 132 -18.06 2.17 3.05
CA THR A 132 -17.14 1.73 4.11
C THR A 132 -16.72 0.27 3.96
N LYS A 133 -17.30 -0.43 2.98
CA LYS A 133 -16.99 -1.83 2.66
C LYS A 133 -16.45 -1.89 1.25
N ILE A 134 -15.14 -2.08 1.13
CA ILE A 134 -14.43 -2.18 -0.14
C ILE A 134 -14.25 -3.66 -0.48
N ILE A 135 -14.48 -4.01 -1.74
CA ILE A 135 -14.36 -5.38 -2.22
C ILE A 135 -13.21 -5.43 -3.21
N THR A 136 -12.20 -6.25 -2.92
CA THR A 136 -11.12 -6.56 -3.86
C THR A 136 -11.34 -7.96 -4.41
N PRO A 137 -11.89 -8.11 -5.63
CA PRO A 137 -12.11 -9.42 -6.21
C PRO A 137 -10.78 -10.08 -6.58
N CYS A 138 -10.64 -11.37 -6.30
CA CYS A 138 -9.58 -12.21 -6.87
C CYS A 138 -10.18 -13.06 -7.99
N LYS A 139 -9.76 -12.80 -9.23
CA LYS A 139 -10.32 -13.49 -10.41
C LYS A 139 -9.84 -14.93 -10.52
N ALA A 140 -8.55 -15.15 -10.28
CA ALA A 140 -7.92 -16.46 -10.42
C ALA A 140 -8.25 -17.42 -9.26
N TYR A 141 -8.60 -16.89 -8.08
CA TYR A 141 -9.03 -17.69 -6.94
C TYR A 141 -10.04 -16.91 -6.07
N PRO A 142 -11.36 -16.99 -6.38
CA PRO A 142 -12.39 -16.16 -5.75
C PRO A 142 -12.42 -16.19 -4.21
N LYS A 143 -11.94 -17.27 -3.58
CA LYS A 143 -11.83 -17.40 -2.12
C LYS A 143 -10.82 -16.46 -1.49
N ALA A 144 -9.83 -15.99 -2.25
CA ALA A 144 -8.89 -14.96 -1.83
C ALA A 144 -9.40 -13.52 -2.10
N SER A 145 -10.65 -13.35 -2.53
CA SER A 145 -11.24 -12.01 -2.61
C SER A 145 -11.34 -11.42 -1.21
N ALA A 146 -10.94 -10.15 -1.06
CA ALA A 146 -10.97 -9.47 0.21
C ALA A 146 -12.22 -8.60 0.33
N THR A 147 -12.78 -8.58 1.54
CA THR A 147 -13.74 -7.56 1.97
C THR A 147 -13.09 -6.76 3.08
N ILE A 148 -12.82 -5.49 2.80
CA ILE A 148 -12.12 -4.60 3.72
C ILE A 148 -13.15 -3.63 4.28
N LYS A 149 -13.26 -3.57 5.61
CA LYS A 149 -14.05 -2.54 6.29
C LYS A 149 -13.15 -1.36 6.62
N THR A 150 -13.53 -0.18 6.18
CA THR A 150 -12.88 1.09 6.54
C THR A 150 -13.71 1.80 7.61
N ALA A 151 -13.07 2.57 8.48
CA ALA A 151 -13.77 3.31 9.53
C ALA A 151 -14.69 4.40 8.97
N THR A 152 -14.33 4.97 7.82
CA THR A 152 -15.04 6.11 7.21
C THR A 152 -15.07 5.99 5.68
N THR A 153 -15.98 6.75 5.06
CA THR A 153 -15.93 7.09 3.63
C THR A 153 -15.05 8.32 3.42
N GLU A 154 -14.44 8.42 2.24
CA GLU A 154 -13.64 9.56 1.76
C GLU A 154 -12.42 9.95 2.60
N SER A 155 -12.13 9.31 3.73
CA SER A 155 -11.05 9.73 4.64
C SER A 155 -10.03 8.61 4.86
N LEU A 156 -9.96 7.63 3.95
CA LEU A 156 -9.12 6.44 4.09
C LEU A 156 -7.65 6.78 4.32
N GLU A 157 -7.10 7.74 3.59
CA GLU A 157 -5.71 8.19 3.76
C GLU A 157 -5.47 9.00 5.06
N LEU A 158 -6.53 9.52 5.70
CA LEU A 158 -6.38 10.34 6.91
C LEU A 158 -6.16 9.51 8.18
N ASP A 159 -6.34 8.20 8.07
CA ASP A 159 -6.11 7.23 9.13
C ASP A 159 -5.07 6.23 8.66
N SER A 160 -3.83 6.39 9.14
CA SER A 160 -2.69 5.61 8.66
C SER A 160 -2.85 4.10 8.92
N ASP A 161 -3.50 3.71 10.02
CA ASP A 161 -3.67 2.31 10.39
C ASP A 161 -4.75 1.67 9.53
N ASN A 162 -5.89 2.35 9.36
CA ASN A 162 -6.94 1.90 8.45
C ASN A 162 -6.46 1.88 7.00
N PHE A 163 -5.64 2.85 6.58
CA PHE A 163 -5.07 2.86 5.24
C PHE A 163 -4.13 1.68 5.01
N LYS A 164 -3.26 1.39 6.00
CA LYS A 164 -2.35 0.23 5.94
C LYS A 164 -3.13 -1.08 5.85
N THR A 165 -4.17 -1.24 6.67
CA THR A 165 -5.05 -2.43 6.65
C THR A 165 -5.75 -2.57 5.31
N PHE A 166 -6.28 -1.47 4.76
CA PHE A 166 -6.87 -1.47 3.43
C PHE A 166 -5.87 -1.88 2.36
N ALA A 167 -4.71 -1.23 2.34
CA ALA A 167 -3.70 -1.50 1.35
C ALA A 167 -3.29 -2.98 1.41
N PHE A 168 -2.96 -3.52 2.59
CA PHE A 168 -2.63 -4.93 2.76
C PHE A 168 -3.76 -5.86 2.31
N GLY A 169 -5.02 -5.53 2.60
CA GLY A 169 -6.21 -6.23 2.13
C GLY A 169 -6.25 -6.52 0.63
N THR A 170 -5.66 -5.66 -0.19
CA THR A 170 -5.67 -5.84 -1.66
C THR A 170 -4.57 -6.79 -2.17
N HIS A 171 -3.56 -7.10 -1.36
CA HIS A 171 -2.35 -7.79 -1.81
C HIS A 171 -2.57 -9.25 -2.23
N PRO A 172 -3.33 -10.09 -1.50
CA PRO A 172 -3.53 -11.49 -1.88
C PRO A 172 -4.12 -11.63 -3.28
N ALA A 173 -5.19 -10.89 -3.56
CA ALA A 173 -5.84 -10.89 -4.86
C ALA A 173 -4.86 -10.46 -5.96
N ALA A 174 -4.09 -9.39 -5.73
CA ALA A 174 -3.12 -8.90 -6.70
C ALA A 174 -2.01 -9.92 -6.99
N TYR A 175 -1.47 -10.58 -5.97
CA TYR A 175 -0.42 -11.60 -6.15
C TYR A 175 -0.92 -12.83 -6.90
N ILE A 176 -2.12 -13.31 -6.54
CA ILE A 176 -2.72 -14.48 -7.15
C ILE A 176 -3.11 -14.19 -8.60
N ASP A 177 -3.76 -13.05 -8.87
CA ASP A 177 -4.16 -12.64 -10.22
C ASP A 177 -2.95 -12.34 -11.12
N ALA A 178 -1.82 -11.92 -10.55
CA ALA A 178 -0.55 -11.80 -11.27
C ALA A 178 0.08 -13.16 -11.64
N GLY A 179 -0.46 -14.27 -11.13
CA GLY A 179 0.02 -15.61 -11.43
C GLY A 179 1.08 -16.16 -10.48
N LEU A 180 1.05 -15.78 -9.19
CA LEU A 180 1.99 -16.29 -8.17
C LEU A 180 2.05 -17.83 -8.16
N GLY A 181 0.92 -18.49 -8.40
CA GLY A 181 0.81 -19.95 -8.40
C GLY A 181 1.55 -20.63 -9.56
N ASN A 182 1.89 -19.88 -10.61
CA ASN A 182 2.59 -20.40 -11.78
C ASN A 182 4.11 -20.29 -11.67
N LEU A 183 4.61 -19.62 -10.62
CA LEU A 183 6.04 -19.41 -10.44
C LEU A 183 6.78 -20.67 -10.00
N SER A 184 8.08 -20.70 -10.34
CA SER A 184 9.02 -21.70 -9.85
C SER A 184 9.17 -21.59 -8.32
N LEU A 185 9.54 -22.69 -7.67
CA LEU A 185 9.82 -22.70 -6.23
C LEU A 185 10.96 -21.74 -5.86
N ALA A 186 11.96 -21.59 -6.74
CA ALA A 186 13.08 -20.69 -6.51
C ALA A 186 12.63 -19.21 -6.51
N ASP A 187 11.77 -18.82 -7.47
CA ASP A 187 11.23 -17.45 -7.51
C ASP A 187 10.32 -17.18 -6.31
N LEU A 188 9.44 -18.13 -5.97
CA LEU A 188 8.57 -18.04 -4.80
C LEU A 188 9.36 -17.88 -3.50
N ALA A 189 10.45 -18.62 -3.32
CA ALA A 189 11.31 -18.48 -2.16
C ALA A 189 11.96 -17.10 -2.10
N ARG A 190 12.50 -16.59 -3.22
CA ARG A 190 13.11 -15.25 -3.27
C ARG A 190 12.09 -14.14 -2.99
N ILE A 191 10.89 -14.25 -3.55
CA ILE A 191 9.77 -13.32 -3.30
C ILE A 191 9.41 -13.34 -1.81
N GLY A 192 9.21 -14.52 -1.24
CA GLY A 192 8.84 -14.68 0.17
C GLY A 192 9.89 -14.16 1.15
N LEU A 193 11.18 -14.27 0.82
CA LEU A 193 12.29 -13.85 1.68
C LEU A 193 12.71 -12.38 1.51
N THR A 194 12.10 -11.63 0.58
CA THR A 194 12.45 -10.23 0.30
C THR A 194 11.91 -9.24 1.35
N PRO A 195 10.66 -9.35 1.83
CA PRO A 195 10.12 -8.43 2.84
C PRO A 195 10.80 -8.55 4.20
N ASP A 196 10.85 -7.45 4.96
CA ASP A 196 11.14 -7.52 6.39
C ASP A 196 9.86 -7.91 7.13
N PHE A 197 9.82 -9.15 7.60
CA PHE A 197 8.65 -9.69 8.28
C PHE A 197 8.27 -8.91 9.54
N LYS A 198 9.21 -8.20 10.21
CA LYS A 198 8.91 -7.35 11.39
C LYS A 198 7.83 -6.31 11.09
N GLU A 199 7.83 -5.78 9.87
CA GLU A 199 6.93 -4.72 9.42
C GLU A 199 5.55 -5.27 9.00
N TRP A 200 5.50 -6.58 8.72
CA TRP A 200 4.29 -7.34 8.37
C TRP A 200 3.58 -7.92 9.60
N PHE A 201 4.25 -8.01 10.77
CA PHE A 201 3.73 -8.57 12.03
C PHE A 201 2.73 -7.66 12.78
N GLY A 202 1.73 -7.13 12.08
CA GLY A 202 0.42 -6.81 12.66
C GLY A 202 -0.49 -8.04 12.56
N ALA A 203 -1.30 -8.31 13.59
CA ALA A 203 -2.15 -9.51 13.67
C ALA A 203 -3.11 -9.68 12.47
N ASP A 204 -3.51 -8.58 11.84
CA ASP A 204 -4.48 -8.57 10.73
C ASP A 204 -3.87 -8.98 9.37
N SER A 205 -2.54 -8.98 9.24
CA SER A 205 -1.83 -9.35 8.00
C SER A 205 -1.89 -10.86 7.68
N TRP A 206 -2.17 -11.72 8.67
CA TRP A 206 -1.96 -13.17 8.56
C TRP A 206 -3.19 -13.97 8.10
N ALA A 207 -4.41 -13.48 8.33
CA ALA A 207 -5.62 -14.09 7.76
C ALA A 207 -5.52 -14.16 6.21
N GLN A 208 -4.85 -13.18 5.61
CA GLN A 208 -4.65 -13.05 4.19
C GLN A 208 -3.53 -13.94 3.64
N LEU A 209 -2.47 -14.18 4.42
CA LEU A 209 -1.44 -15.15 4.05
C LEU A 209 -2.00 -16.57 3.99
N GLY A 210 -2.96 -16.90 4.86
CA GLY A 210 -3.66 -18.19 4.85
C GLY A 210 -4.28 -18.54 3.49
N GLU A 211 -4.88 -17.58 2.78
CA GLU A 211 -5.47 -17.83 1.46
C GLU A 211 -4.42 -17.98 0.35
N ILE A 212 -3.33 -17.24 0.40
CA ILE A 212 -2.18 -17.44 -0.52
C ILE A 212 -1.60 -18.85 -0.30
N LEU A 213 -1.45 -19.27 0.96
CA LEU A 213 -0.98 -20.60 1.32
C LEU A 213 -1.94 -21.69 0.80
N ARG A 214 -3.26 -21.54 1.02
CA ARG A 214 -4.26 -22.48 0.46
C ARG A 214 -4.18 -22.56 -1.06
N TYR A 215 -3.99 -21.42 -1.73
CA TYR A 215 -3.87 -21.36 -3.18
C TYR A 215 -2.60 -22.05 -3.71
N LEU A 216 -1.45 -21.89 -3.04
CA LEU A 216 -0.20 -22.56 -3.43
C LEU A 216 -0.24 -24.08 -3.18
N GLY A 217 -1.05 -24.53 -2.22
CA GLY A 217 -1.26 -25.94 -1.90
C GLY A 217 -0.13 -26.55 -1.06
N HIS A 218 -0.45 -27.67 -0.38
CA HIS A 218 0.42 -28.32 0.61
C HIS A 218 1.80 -28.70 0.05
N ASP A 219 1.84 -29.39 -1.09
CA ASP A 219 3.10 -29.88 -1.70
C ASP A 219 4.07 -28.73 -2.03
N LYS A 220 3.54 -27.63 -2.60
CA LYS A 220 4.34 -26.46 -2.95
C LYS A 220 4.89 -25.78 -1.69
N ILE A 221 4.08 -25.64 -0.64
CA ILE A 221 4.49 -25.09 0.65
C ILE A 221 5.59 -25.93 1.29
N THR A 222 5.42 -27.25 1.38
CA THR A 222 6.42 -28.12 2.00
C THR A 222 7.76 -28.05 1.26
N LYS A 223 7.74 -27.98 -0.08
CA LYS A 223 8.96 -27.82 -0.88
C LYS A 223 9.62 -26.45 -0.68
N LEU A 224 8.83 -25.38 -0.56
CA LEU A 224 9.34 -24.04 -0.22
C LEU A 224 9.99 -23.99 1.15
N GLN A 225 9.35 -24.59 2.16
CA GLN A 225 9.91 -24.68 3.52
C GLN A 225 11.26 -25.39 3.52
N LYS A 226 11.34 -26.56 2.87
CA LYS A 226 12.60 -27.31 2.74
C LYS A 226 13.70 -26.51 2.03
N LEU A 227 13.35 -25.79 0.95
CA LEU A 227 14.31 -24.96 0.22
C LEU A 227 14.81 -23.80 1.08
N SER A 228 13.90 -23.12 1.79
CA SER A 228 14.22 -22.02 2.70
C SER A 228 15.12 -22.48 3.84
N ASP A 229 14.79 -23.60 4.50
CA ASP A 229 15.58 -24.16 5.59
C ASP A 229 16.98 -24.55 5.09
N LYS A 230 17.10 -25.13 3.89
CA LYS A 230 18.39 -25.45 3.28
C LYS A 230 19.24 -24.21 3.02
N THR A 231 18.67 -23.18 2.40
CA THR A 231 19.36 -21.90 2.14
C THR A 231 19.83 -21.25 3.43
N LEU A 232 18.99 -21.28 4.47
CA LEU A 232 19.31 -20.73 5.77
C LEU A 232 20.48 -21.46 6.44
N GLU A 233 20.52 -22.79 6.34
CA GLU A 233 21.65 -23.60 6.81
C GLU A 233 22.94 -23.34 6.02
N GLU A 234 22.85 -23.15 4.69
CA GLU A 234 24.00 -22.78 3.85
C GLU A 234 24.57 -21.41 4.24
N LEU A 235 23.71 -20.42 4.49
CA LEU A 235 24.14 -19.09 4.97
C LEU A 235 24.84 -19.17 6.33
N LYS A 236 24.28 -19.94 7.27
CA LYS A 236 24.92 -20.19 8.58
C LYS A 236 26.29 -20.84 8.42
N ARG A 237 26.42 -21.85 7.56
CA ARG A 237 27.68 -22.56 7.27
C ARG A 237 28.73 -21.65 6.62
N ALA A 238 28.30 -20.70 5.80
CA ALA A 238 29.19 -19.73 5.16
C ALA A 238 29.71 -18.65 6.12
N GLY A 239 29.40 -18.73 7.43
CA GLY A 239 29.77 -17.70 8.41
C GLY A 239 29.03 -16.38 8.20
N ILE A 240 28.04 -16.35 7.29
CA ILE A 240 27.17 -15.20 7.09
C ILE A 240 26.27 -15.15 8.31
N ARG A 241 26.51 -14.15 9.16
CA ARG A 241 25.63 -13.84 10.28
C ARG A 241 24.24 -13.52 9.73
N VAL A 242 23.35 -14.50 9.76
CA VAL A 242 21.90 -14.26 9.71
C VAL A 242 21.48 -13.70 11.07
N THR A 243 22.04 -12.54 11.41
CA THR A 243 21.71 -11.80 12.62
C THR A 243 20.46 -11.00 12.34
N ASP A 244 19.33 -11.69 12.46
CA ASP A 244 18.13 -11.11 13.04
C ASP A 244 17.27 -12.26 13.55
N ASN A 245 17.04 -12.27 14.86
CA ASN A 245 16.01 -13.10 15.50
C ASN A 245 14.65 -13.01 14.78
N ILE A 246 14.44 -11.95 14.00
CA ILE A 246 13.23 -11.58 13.27
C ILE A 246 13.00 -12.43 12.02
N ILE A 247 14.02 -12.82 11.25
CA ILE A 247 13.82 -13.69 10.07
C ILE A 247 13.46 -15.10 10.54
N GLN A 248 14.14 -15.59 11.58
CA GLN A 248 13.79 -16.83 12.26
C GLN A 248 12.40 -16.75 12.87
N GLN A 249 12.07 -15.68 13.61
CA GLN A 249 10.72 -15.47 14.15
C GLN A 249 9.66 -15.34 13.04
N GLY A 250 10.02 -14.77 11.89
CA GLY A 250 9.25 -14.67 10.66
C GLY A 250 8.83 -16.03 10.13
N ILE A 251 9.84 -16.85 9.87
CA ILE A 251 9.71 -18.23 9.42
C ILE A 251 8.98 -19.08 10.47
N GLU A 252 9.31 -18.94 11.75
CA GLU A 252 8.69 -19.72 12.83
C GLU A 252 7.26 -19.28 13.13
N ALA A 253 6.91 -18.00 13.00
CA ALA A 253 5.53 -17.54 13.12
C ALA A 253 4.72 -17.94 11.89
N ALA A 254 5.30 -17.91 10.69
CA ALA A 254 4.68 -18.49 9.50
C ALA A 254 4.46 -19.99 9.68
N LYS A 255 5.46 -20.75 10.16
CA LYS A 255 5.34 -22.19 10.49
C LYS A 255 4.28 -22.44 11.56
N ARG A 256 4.20 -21.62 12.63
CA ARG A 256 3.19 -21.73 13.69
C ARG A 256 1.78 -21.38 13.22
N GLU A 257 1.61 -20.35 12.40
CA GLU A 257 0.32 -19.98 11.81
C GLU A 257 -0.12 -21.03 10.79
N ILE A 258 0.79 -21.45 9.91
CA ILE A 258 0.58 -22.56 8.99
C ILE A 258 0.16 -23.81 9.78
N GLY A 259 0.87 -24.17 10.86
CA GLY A 259 0.53 -25.27 11.75
C GLY A 259 -0.82 -25.11 12.45
N ARG A 260 -1.15 -23.92 12.96
CA ARG A 260 -2.44 -23.66 13.63
C ARG A 260 -3.61 -23.66 12.64
N GLN A 261 -3.41 -23.15 11.44
CA GLN A 261 -4.36 -23.23 10.33
C GLN A 261 -4.49 -24.68 9.84
N PHE A 262 -3.40 -25.46 9.83
CA PHE A 262 -3.43 -26.91 9.58
C PHE A 262 -4.30 -27.64 10.61
N ASP A 263 -4.11 -27.38 11.90
CA ASP A 263 -4.90 -27.99 12.97
C ASP A 263 -6.38 -27.59 12.91
N ASN A 264 -6.68 -26.35 12.51
CA ASN A 264 -8.05 -25.85 12.38
C ASN A 264 -8.75 -26.28 11.08
N ILE A 265 -8.02 -26.48 9.98
CA ILE A 265 -8.58 -26.86 8.67
C ILE A 265 -8.70 -28.39 8.53
N PHE A 266 -7.85 -29.17 9.20
CA PHE A 266 -7.80 -30.64 9.08
C PHE A 266 -8.20 -31.41 10.35
N ARG A 267 -8.89 -30.77 11.30
CA ARG A 267 -9.73 -31.52 12.25
C ARG A 267 -10.82 -32.26 11.47
N PHE A 268 -10.55 -33.51 11.13
CA PHE A 268 -11.58 -34.48 10.78
C PHE A 268 -12.64 -34.44 11.91
N PRO A 269 -13.94 -34.22 11.63
CA PRO A 269 -14.93 -34.76 12.53
C PRO A 269 -14.66 -36.27 12.54
N SER A 270 -14.36 -36.80 13.72
CA SER A 270 -14.34 -38.23 13.95
C SER A 270 -15.59 -38.80 13.28
N LEU A 271 -15.40 -39.58 12.21
CA LEU A 271 -16.49 -40.32 11.58
C LEU A 271 -17.23 -41.08 12.71
N PRO A 272 -18.57 -40.97 12.80
CA PRO A 272 -19.32 -41.82 13.71
C PRO A 272 -18.98 -43.27 13.34
N LYS A 273 -18.58 -44.07 14.34
CA LYS A 273 -18.50 -45.52 14.17
C LYS A 273 -19.88 -46.00 13.73
N LEU A 274 -20.00 -46.39 12.46
CA LEU A 274 -21.14 -47.17 11.99
C LEU A 274 -20.82 -48.62 12.33
N PHE A 275 -21.64 -49.15 13.23
CA PHE A 275 -21.91 -50.54 13.65
C PHE A 275 -20.90 -51.63 13.25
#